data_AF-A0A259ESX0-F1
#
_entry.id   AF-A0A259ESX0-F1
#
_cell.length_a   1.000
_cell.length_b   1.000
_cell.length_c   1.000
_cell.angle_alpha   90.00
_cell.angle_beta   90.00
_cell.angle_gamma   90.00
#
_symmetry.space_group_name_H-M   'P 1'
#
loop_
_entity.id
_entity.type
_entity.pdbx_description
1 polymer ?
#
loop_
_entity_poly.entity_id
_entity_poly.type
_entity_poly.pdbx_seq_one_letter_code
_entity_poly.pdbx_strand_id
1 'polypeptide(L)'
;GGPEANGSVAEFEKYGRNRLAEGKLPLCAEMCSTKALIGGDSEVISTIYSQRVAIREANGKYPGSNIFGWSSAYGPAGSPAPKPTPADKIPGAK
;
A
#
# COMPACT_ATOMS: atom_id res chain seq x y z
N GLY A 1 -6.24 12.86 -12.57
CA GLY A 1 -6.15 11.83 -13.62
C GLY A 1 -7.47 11.14 -13.71
N GLY A 2 -8.39 11.73 -14.47
CA GLY A 2 -9.65 11.11 -14.82
C GLY A 2 -9.63 10.55 -16.24
N PRO A 3 -10.77 10.05 -16.75
CA PRO A 3 -10.91 9.63 -18.15
C PRO A 3 -10.91 10.80 -19.16
N GLU A 4 -11.08 12.03 -18.66
CA GLU A 4 -11.03 13.25 -19.47
C GLU A 4 -9.62 13.54 -19.97
N ALA A 5 -9.50 14.31 -21.06
CA ALA A 5 -8.21 14.69 -21.61
C ALA A 5 -7.37 15.43 -20.56
N ASN A 6 -6.11 15.01 -20.42
CA ASN A 6 -5.17 15.59 -19.45
C ASN A 6 -5.07 17.11 -19.61
N GLY A 7 -5.25 17.83 -18.51
CA GLY A 7 -5.15 19.29 -18.49
C GLY A 7 -6.36 20.02 -19.08
N SER A 8 -7.44 19.31 -19.42
CA SER A 8 -8.70 19.95 -19.82
C SER A 8 -9.39 20.62 -18.64
N VAL A 9 -10.18 21.66 -18.94
CA VAL A 9 -11.02 22.35 -17.94
C VAL A 9 -11.98 21.35 -17.28
N ALA A 10 -12.57 20.45 -18.06
CA ALA A 10 -13.45 19.40 -17.56
C ALA A 10 -12.75 18.43 -16.61
N GLU A 11 -11.49 18.06 -16.86
CA GLU A 11 -10.71 17.25 -15.92
C GLU A 11 -10.48 18.01 -14.60
N PHE A 12 -10.07 19.28 -14.70
CA PHE A 12 -9.77 20.10 -13.53
C PHE A 12 -11.01 20.35 -12.66
N GLU A 13 -12.16 20.63 -13.26
CA GLU A 13 -13.42 20.82 -12.54
C GLU A 13 -13.90 19.55 -11.84
N LYS A 14 -13.74 18.37 -12.48
CA LYS A 14 -14.21 17.10 -11.93
C LYS A 14 -13.25 16.46 -10.92
N TYR A 15 -11.95 16.51 -11.19
CA TYR A 15 -10.93 15.73 -10.47
C TYR A 15 -9.82 16.57 -9.88
N GLY A 16 -9.84 17.88 -10.10
CA GLY A 16 -8.79 18.79 -9.67
C GLY A 16 -7.49 18.60 -10.42
N ARG A 17 -6.39 18.98 -9.78
CA ARG A 17 -5.06 19.00 -10.40
C ARG A 17 -4.49 17.61 -10.62
N ASN A 18 -4.13 17.29 -11.85
CA ASN A 18 -3.48 16.04 -12.23
C ASN A 18 -1.95 16.15 -12.14
N ARG A 19 -1.37 15.92 -10.95
CA ARG A 19 0.10 15.95 -10.73
C ARG A 19 0.88 15.01 -11.63
N LEU A 20 0.31 13.84 -11.95
CA LEU A 20 0.97 12.84 -12.78
C LEU A 20 1.15 13.34 -14.22
N ALA A 21 0.12 13.96 -14.80
CA ALA A 21 0.21 14.56 -16.14
C ALA A 21 1.17 15.77 -16.18
N GLU A 22 1.39 16.43 -15.05
CA GLU A 22 2.39 17.51 -14.90
C GLU A 22 3.83 16.99 -14.70
N GLY A 23 4.06 15.67 -14.71
CA GLY A 23 5.37 15.07 -14.47
C GLY A 23 5.82 15.12 -13.01
N LYS A 24 4.90 15.41 -12.08
CA LYS A 24 5.16 15.42 -10.63
C LYS A 24 4.78 14.07 -10.02
N LEU A 25 5.49 13.70 -8.98
CA LEU A 25 5.19 12.47 -8.26
C LEU A 25 3.88 12.63 -7.46
N PRO A 26 3.24 11.51 -7.10
CA PRO A 26 2.12 11.51 -6.16
C PRO A 26 2.51 12.22 -4.87
N LEU A 27 1.64 13.09 -4.35
CA LEU A 27 1.92 13.91 -3.17
C LEU A 27 2.37 13.07 -1.97
N CYS A 28 1.75 11.90 -1.76
CA CYS A 28 2.09 11.00 -0.68
C CYS A 28 3.52 10.46 -0.81
N ALA A 29 3.99 10.18 -2.02
CA ALA A 29 5.35 9.71 -2.27
C ALA A 29 6.38 10.85 -2.14
N GLU A 30 6.06 12.05 -2.61
CA GLU A 30 6.96 13.23 -2.50
C GLU A 30 7.16 13.67 -1.04
N MET A 31 6.11 13.58 -0.22
CA MET A 31 6.15 14.02 1.18
C MET A 31 6.57 12.92 2.14
N CYS A 32 6.87 11.71 1.65
CA CYS A 32 7.21 10.58 2.51
C CYS A 32 8.64 10.72 3.09
N SER A 33 8.74 11.16 4.34
CA SER A 33 10.02 11.34 5.05
C SER A 33 10.82 10.05 5.23
N THR A 34 10.13 8.90 5.35
CA THR A 34 10.75 7.60 5.63
C THR A 34 11.04 6.77 4.37
N LYS A 35 10.73 7.29 3.17
CA LYS A 35 10.85 6.56 1.89
C LYS A 35 10.07 5.24 1.85
N ALA A 36 9.00 5.15 2.65
CA ALA A 36 8.08 4.01 2.67
C ALA A 36 7.22 3.98 1.40
N LEU A 37 6.70 5.13 0.99
CA LEU A 37 5.98 5.31 -0.27
C LEU A 37 7.00 5.60 -1.39
N ILE A 38 6.89 4.86 -2.49
CA ILE A 38 7.73 5.00 -3.69
C ILE A 38 6.81 5.19 -4.90
N GLY A 39 7.21 6.04 -5.84
CA GLY A 39 6.50 6.32 -7.08
C GLY A 39 7.49 6.61 -8.21
N GLY A 40 7.09 6.36 -9.45
CA GLY A 40 7.99 6.35 -10.61
C GLY A 40 7.62 5.27 -11.61
N ASP A 41 8.56 4.95 -12.49
CA ASP A 41 8.40 3.91 -13.50
C ASP A 41 8.24 2.51 -12.90
N SER A 42 7.37 1.69 -13.51
CA SER A 42 7.02 0.36 -13.01
C SER A 42 8.21 -0.60 -12.91
N GLU A 43 9.13 -0.57 -13.89
CA GLU A 43 10.29 -1.46 -13.93
C GLU A 43 11.26 -1.12 -12.80
N VAL A 44 11.51 0.18 -12.61
CA VAL A 44 12.36 0.68 -11.53
C VAL A 44 11.76 0.38 -10.15
N ILE A 45 10.44 0.60 -9.98
CA ILE A 45 9.74 0.31 -8.73
C ILE A 45 9.83 -1.19 -8.40
N SER A 46 9.59 -2.06 -9.37
CA SER A 46 9.63 -3.51 -9.16
C SER A 46 11.01 -4.00 -8.72
N THR A 47 12.06 -3.42 -9.29
CA THR A 47 13.46 -3.71 -8.91
C THR A 47 13.73 -3.28 -7.46
N ILE A 48 13.37 -2.05 -7.10
CA ILE A 48 13.53 -1.53 -5.73
C ILE A 48 12.73 -2.36 -4.73
N TYR A 49 11.49 -2.72 -5.07
CA TYR A 49 10.63 -3.54 -4.22
C TYR A 49 11.26 -4.90 -3.96
N SER A 50 11.68 -5.60 -5.01
CA SER A 50 12.28 -6.94 -4.92
C SER A 50 13.56 -6.92 -4.10
N GLN A 51 14.42 -5.92 -4.31
CA GLN A 51 15.63 -5.72 -3.50
C GLN A 51 15.30 -5.49 -2.02
N ARG A 52 14.29 -4.67 -1.72
CA ARG A 52 13.85 -4.41 -0.32
C ARG A 52 13.29 -5.67 0.33
N VAL A 53 12.58 -6.52 -0.40
CA VAL A 53 12.09 -7.81 0.10
C VAL A 53 13.27 -8.73 0.44
N ALA A 54 14.21 -8.92 -0.49
CA ALA A 54 15.39 -9.76 -0.26
C ALA A 54 16.22 -9.31 0.95
N ILE A 55 16.42 -8.00 1.12
CA ILE A 55 17.13 -7.45 2.30
C ILE A 55 16.38 -7.74 3.60
N ARG A 56 15.04 -7.67 3.60
CA ARG A 56 14.24 -7.98 4.80
C ARG A 56 14.35 -9.45 5.17
N GLU A 57 14.19 -10.33 4.18
CA GLU A 57 14.37 -11.78 4.33
C GLU A 57 15.75 -12.13 4.90
N ALA A 58 16.82 -11.55 4.34
CA ALA A 58 18.19 -11.76 4.82
C ALA A 58 18.41 -11.28 6.27
N ASN A 59 17.70 -10.24 6.70
CA ASN A 59 17.77 -9.72 8.07
C ASN A 59 16.88 -10.48 9.06
N GLY A 60 16.30 -11.62 8.67
CA GLY A 60 15.43 -12.45 9.52
C GLY A 60 14.09 -11.80 9.87
N LYS A 61 13.82 -10.60 9.36
CA LYS A 61 12.55 -9.91 9.51
C LYS A 61 11.75 -10.29 8.28
N TYR A 62 10.79 -11.22 8.42
CA TYR A 62 9.90 -11.72 7.36
C TYR A 62 10.43 -12.91 6.54
N PRO A 63 10.50 -14.14 7.09
CA PRO A 63 10.88 -15.33 6.34
C PRO A 63 9.74 -15.80 5.41
N GLY A 64 9.76 -15.32 4.15
CA GLY A 64 9.02 -15.90 3.03
C GLY A 64 7.49 -15.74 3.04
N SER A 65 6.87 -16.36 2.03
CA SER A 65 5.43 -16.36 1.61
C SER A 65 4.33 -16.47 2.69
N ASN A 66 4.68 -16.57 3.96
CA ASN A 66 3.75 -16.73 5.08
C ASN A 66 3.22 -15.41 5.67
N ILE A 67 3.58 -14.25 5.12
CA ILE A 67 3.19 -12.94 5.70
C ILE A 67 1.99 -12.33 5.00
N PHE A 68 1.84 -12.60 3.70
CA PHE A 68 0.73 -12.11 2.90
C PHE A 68 -0.09 -13.30 2.41
N GLY A 69 -1.16 -13.60 3.12
CA GLY A 69 -2.00 -14.75 2.80
C GLY A 69 -3.00 -15.04 3.91
N TRP A 70 -4.05 -15.78 3.56
CA TRP A 70 -5.09 -16.21 4.50
C TRP A 70 -4.49 -16.97 5.70
N SER A 71 -3.36 -17.66 5.52
CA SER A 71 -2.65 -18.37 6.57
C SER A 71 -1.99 -17.47 7.63
N SER A 72 -1.60 -16.25 7.28
CA SER A 72 -1.06 -15.25 8.22
C SER A 72 -2.15 -14.70 9.14
N ALA A 73 -3.32 -14.42 8.56
CA ALA A 73 -4.46 -13.85 9.28
C ALA A 73 -5.28 -14.90 10.05
N TYR A 74 -5.38 -16.13 9.52
CA TYR A 74 -6.31 -17.15 10.00
C TYR A 74 -5.67 -18.53 10.28
N GLY A 75 -4.34 -18.65 10.13
CA GLY A 75 -3.63 -19.92 10.31
C GLY A 75 -3.71 -20.88 9.12
N PRO A 76 -2.90 -21.95 9.08
CA PRO A 76 -2.91 -22.94 8.01
C PRO A 76 -4.31 -23.58 7.81
N ALA A 77 -4.59 -24.08 6.60
CA ALA A 77 -5.86 -24.74 6.29
C ALA A 77 -6.12 -25.91 7.26
N GLY A 78 -7.21 -25.85 8.02
CA GLY A 78 -7.53 -26.78 9.11
C GLY A 78 -7.28 -26.22 10.52
N SER A 79 -6.85 -24.96 10.64
CA SER A 79 -6.79 -24.26 11.94
C SER A 79 -8.20 -24.16 12.54
N PRO A 80 -8.35 -24.38 13.86
CA PRO A 80 -9.63 -24.19 14.53
C PRO A 80 -10.11 -22.75 14.31
N ALA A 81 -11.40 -22.57 14.04
CA ALA A 81 -11.99 -21.26 13.81
C ALA A 81 -11.56 -20.30 14.94
N PRO A 82 -11.04 -19.10 14.62
CA PRO A 82 -10.69 -18.13 15.65
C PRO A 82 -11.95 -17.86 16.46
N LYS A 83 -11.90 -18.15 17.77
CA LYS A 83 -12.98 -17.75 18.66
C LYS A 83 -13.00 -16.22 18.64
N PRO A 84 -14.08 -15.57 18.22
CA PRO A 84 -14.17 -14.13 18.34
C PRO A 84 -14.05 -13.81 19.83
N THR A 85 -12.95 -13.16 20.22
CA THR A 85 -12.91 -12.47 21.49
C THR A 85 -13.99 -11.41 21.38
N PRO A 86 -15.01 -11.40 22.28
CA PRO A 86 -15.94 -10.28 22.33
C PRO A 86 -15.10 -9.01 22.37
N ALA A 87 -15.35 -8.08 21.45
CA ALA A 87 -14.70 -6.78 21.53
C ALA A 87 -14.99 -6.23 22.93
N ASP A 88 -13.94 -6.08 23.75
CA ASP A 88 -14.09 -5.39 25.02
C ASP A 88 -14.71 -4.04 24.68
N LYS A 89 -15.90 -3.78 25.23
CA LYS A 89 -16.63 -2.56 24.97
C LYS A 89 -15.66 -1.41 25.27
N ILE A 90 -15.27 -0.65 24.24
CA ILE A 90 -14.49 0.57 24.43
C ILE A 90 -15.35 1.48 25.32
N PRO A 91 -14.91 1.82 26.55
CA PRO A 91 -15.71 2.67 27.42
C PRO A 91 -15.91 4.03 26.74
N GLY A 92 -17.16 4.40 26.46
CA GLY A 92 -17.51 5.73 25.95
C GLY A 92 -17.81 5.85 24.44
N ALA A 93 -17.90 4.76 23.69
CA ALA A 93 -18.50 4.81 22.35
C ALA A 93 -20.03 5.03 22.47
N LYS A 94 -20.51 6.20 22.03
CA LYS A 94 -21.93 6.48 21.80
C LYS A 94 -22.34 6.01 20.42
#